data_AF-A0A0L0FEM8-F1
#
_entry.id   AF-A0A0L0FEM8-F1
#
_cell.length_a   1.000
_cell.length_b   1.000
_cell.length_c   1.000
_cell.angle_alpha   90.00
_cell.angle_beta   90.00
_cell.angle_gamma   90.00
#
_symmetry.space_group_name_H-M   'P 1'
#
loop_
_entity.id
_entity.type
_entity.pdbx_description
1 polymer ?
#
loop_
_entity_poly.entity_id
_entity_poly.type
_entity_poly.pdbx_seq_one_letter_code
_entity_poly.pdbx_strand_id
1 'polypeptide(L)'
;MCSTKSNSNNAYALVDGNDKTYLEMTMRHDASNFIVFDFGRDFLISGIRICGNSSPNMLKEFTLETADSVDGPWTICRVFTAEQKGMDSYNAGRGDNQDFKGLKIKSRLIKLVVNSNHGGYSTCWNGIGFFGLDSKLRDLLKQFQLMHRFNDFINMGFVQVKDLWMVNDADVKRLCRGNAQDVAKVTEALKAARIEENRLTSLDFGVAPIRFHPEGKRLPEFTVIGDAGCEDEISLAFQGDPDVEGVLTKRLVPDLKSGRSIASFNGISLSPVGNYVIEAYSVACPEIFVHTSEPTSIVFFMKDKGNVNDTFSELDSILNL
;
A
#
# COMPACT_ATOMS: atom_id res chain seq x y z
N MET A 1 7.83 -2.17 0.00
CA MET A 1 8.71 -0.99 0.07
C MET A 1 9.73 -1.30 1.16
N CYS A 2 11.04 -1.16 0.91
CA CYS A 2 12.10 -1.49 1.87
C CYS A 2 12.49 -0.21 2.64
N SER A 3 12.59 -0.27 3.96
CA SER A 3 13.18 0.84 4.73
C SER A 3 14.68 0.63 4.88
N THR A 4 15.44 1.73 5.05
CA THR A 4 16.90 1.67 5.20
C THR A 4 17.34 2.39 6.46
N LYS A 5 18.32 1.82 7.18
CA LYS A 5 19.03 2.45 8.30
C LYS A 5 20.52 2.34 8.04
N SER A 6 21.25 3.44 8.08
CA SER A 6 22.69 3.47 7.88
C SER A 6 23.34 4.51 8.77
N ASN A 7 24.67 4.51 8.82
CA ASN A 7 25.46 5.60 9.39
C ASN A 7 25.81 6.69 8.34
N SER A 8 25.11 6.72 7.18
CA SER A 8 25.25 7.74 6.14
C SER A 8 23.93 8.43 5.85
N ASN A 9 23.95 9.75 5.65
CA ASN A 9 22.75 10.58 5.54
C ASN A 9 21.96 10.39 4.22
N ASN A 10 22.44 9.59 3.26
CA ASN A 10 21.80 9.42 1.95
C ASN A 10 21.64 7.96 1.48
N ALA A 11 21.51 6.98 2.38
CA ALA A 11 21.31 5.57 1.99
C ALA A 11 20.06 5.31 1.13
N TYR A 12 19.06 6.20 1.17
CA TYR A 12 17.89 6.14 0.29
C TYR A 12 18.27 6.22 -1.21
N ALA A 13 19.41 6.85 -1.55
CA ALA A 13 19.90 6.96 -2.92
C ALA A 13 20.16 5.60 -3.57
N LEU A 14 20.35 4.52 -2.78
CA LEU A 14 20.59 3.20 -3.33
C LEU A 14 19.33 2.51 -3.88
N VAL A 15 18.15 2.98 -3.48
CA VAL A 15 16.87 2.33 -3.73
C VAL A 15 15.82 3.27 -4.35
N ASP A 16 16.20 4.51 -4.68
CA ASP A 16 15.31 5.53 -5.26
C ASP A 16 15.03 5.31 -6.76
N GLY A 17 15.77 4.42 -7.41
CA GLY A 17 15.65 4.13 -8.84
C GLY A 17 16.20 5.22 -9.75
N ASN A 18 16.89 6.22 -9.21
CA ASN A 18 17.54 7.29 -9.97
C ASN A 18 18.99 6.91 -10.27
N ASP A 19 19.37 6.93 -11.53
CA ASP A 19 20.70 6.51 -11.96
C ASP A 19 21.80 7.56 -11.74
N LYS A 20 21.40 8.78 -11.33
CA LYS A 20 22.30 9.91 -11.04
C LYS A 20 22.58 10.10 -9.56
N THR A 21 21.81 9.45 -8.68
CA THR A 21 22.07 9.48 -7.25
C THR A 21 23.05 8.36 -6.89
N TYR A 22 23.79 8.59 -5.81
CA TYR A 22 24.70 7.62 -5.26
C TYR A 22 24.79 7.81 -3.75
N LEU A 23 25.09 6.72 -3.06
CA LEU A 23 25.53 6.77 -1.69
C LEU A 23 27.01 7.15 -1.66
N GLU A 24 27.38 7.98 -0.70
CA GLU A 24 28.79 8.22 -0.34
C GLU A 24 28.97 7.95 1.15
N MET A 25 30.02 7.21 1.49
CA MET A 25 30.41 6.90 2.87
C MET A 25 31.89 7.19 3.05
N THR A 26 32.23 8.14 3.93
CA THR A 26 33.63 8.33 4.33
C THR A 26 34.12 7.09 5.07
N MET A 27 35.29 6.57 4.69
CA MET A 27 35.89 5.45 5.41
C MET A 27 36.35 5.93 6.79
N ARG A 28 35.73 5.43 7.85
CA ARG A 28 36.13 5.71 9.23
C ARG A 28 37.01 4.56 9.73
N HIS A 29 38.16 4.90 10.32
CA HIS A 29 39.11 3.90 10.82
C HIS A 29 38.62 3.16 12.08
N ASP A 30 37.60 3.69 12.76
CA ASP A 30 37.12 3.25 14.07
C ASP A 30 35.67 2.74 14.06
N ALA A 31 34.97 2.78 12.92
CA ALA A 31 33.59 2.32 12.80
C ALA A 31 33.34 1.56 11.49
N SER A 32 32.67 0.41 11.59
CA SER A 32 32.22 -0.33 10.41
C SER A 32 31.13 0.48 9.68
N ASN A 33 31.33 0.72 8.39
CA ASN A 33 30.31 1.32 7.53
C ASN A 33 29.28 0.25 7.16
N PHE A 34 27.99 0.52 7.38
CA PHE A 34 26.94 -0.44 7.08
C PHE A 34 25.61 0.18 6.69
N ILE A 35 24.78 -0.63 6.05
CA ILE A 35 23.40 -0.32 5.70
C ILE A 35 22.53 -1.52 6.04
N VAL A 36 21.46 -1.28 6.79
CA VAL A 36 20.42 -2.25 7.09
C VAL A 36 19.22 -1.99 6.17
N PHE A 37 18.76 -3.04 5.52
CA PHE A 37 17.56 -3.13 4.71
C PHE A 37 16.52 -3.92 5.49
N ASP A 38 15.36 -3.31 5.74
CA ASP A 38 14.19 -4.00 6.28
C ASP A 38 13.11 -4.11 5.22
N PHE A 39 12.86 -5.34 4.78
CA PHE A 39 11.85 -5.65 3.77
C PHE A 39 10.42 -5.66 4.32
N GLY A 40 10.23 -5.49 5.63
CA GLY A 40 8.96 -5.54 6.35
C GLY A 40 8.39 -6.95 6.54
N ARG A 41 8.91 -7.94 5.80
CA ARG A 41 8.54 -9.37 5.86
C ARG A 41 9.70 -10.23 5.36
N ASP A 42 9.62 -11.53 5.59
CA ASP A 42 10.65 -12.47 5.12
C ASP A 42 10.63 -12.67 3.60
N PHE A 43 11.80 -12.54 2.97
CA PHE A 43 12.04 -12.92 1.59
C PHE A 43 13.00 -14.09 1.48
N LEU A 44 12.81 -14.93 0.47
CA LEU A 44 13.82 -15.91 0.03
C LEU A 44 14.72 -15.23 -1.01
N ILE A 45 15.95 -14.93 -0.60
CA ILE A 45 16.89 -14.09 -1.33
C ILE A 45 17.92 -14.98 -2.02
N SER A 46 17.97 -14.87 -3.34
CA SER A 46 18.77 -15.68 -4.25
C SER A 46 19.99 -14.96 -4.81
N GLY A 47 20.05 -13.64 -4.63
CA GLY A 47 21.20 -12.85 -5.01
C GLY A 47 21.08 -11.39 -4.64
N ILE A 48 22.15 -10.66 -4.92
CA ILE A 48 22.26 -9.21 -4.78
C ILE A 48 22.86 -8.63 -6.06
N ARG A 49 22.44 -7.43 -6.42
CA ARG A 49 22.99 -6.61 -7.49
C ARG A 49 23.59 -5.37 -6.88
N ILE A 50 24.83 -5.07 -7.22
CA ILE A 50 25.48 -3.79 -6.93
C ILE A 50 25.60 -3.02 -8.25
N CYS A 51 25.25 -1.74 -8.24
CA CYS A 51 25.40 -0.84 -9.37
C CYS A 51 26.40 0.25 -8.99
N GLY A 52 27.50 0.38 -9.73
CA GLY A 52 28.54 1.36 -9.43
C GLY A 52 29.38 1.73 -10.65
N ASN A 53 30.33 2.64 -10.44
CA ASN A 53 31.16 3.25 -11.48
C ASN A 53 32.60 2.79 -11.39
N SER A 54 33.34 2.88 -12.50
CA SER A 54 34.77 2.59 -12.54
C SER A 54 35.54 3.68 -11.79
N SER A 55 35.66 3.52 -10.47
CA SER A 55 36.28 4.52 -9.60
C SER A 55 37.01 3.88 -8.42
N PRO A 56 38.12 4.48 -7.93
CA PRO A 56 38.78 4.04 -6.71
C PRO A 56 37.86 4.07 -5.47
N ASN A 57 36.86 4.96 -5.47
CA ASN A 57 35.87 5.02 -4.39
C ASN A 57 34.80 3.93 -4.53
N MET A 58 34.77 3.10 -5.59
CA MET A 58 33.75 2.06 -5.74
C MET A 58 33.84 1.02 -4.62
N LEU A 59 32.68 0.55 -4.14
CA LEU A 59 32.59 -0.59 -3.23
C LEU A 59 33.33 -1.81 -3.81
N LYS A 60 34.30 -2.33 -3.06
CA LYS A 60 35.09 -3.51 -3.45
C LYS A 60 34.66 -4.73 -2.67
N GLU A 61 34.87 -4.76 -1.35
CA GLU A 61 34.48 -5.91 -0.52
C GLU A 61 33.35 -5.54 0.41
N PHE A 62 32.36 -6.42 0.50
CA PHE A 62 31.23 -6.25 1.41
C PHE A 62 30.76 -7.59 1.96
N THR A 63 30.21 -7.54 3.16
CA THR A 63 29.62 -8.69 3.85
C THR A 63 28.11 -8.51 3.92
N LEU A 64 27.35 -9.56 3.60
CA LEU A 64 25.94 -9.62 3.93
C LEU A 64 25.75 -10.36 5.24
N GLU A 65 24.99 -9.75 6.15
CA GLU A 65 24.56 -10.29 7.43
C GLU A 65 23.03 -10.30 7.52
N THR A 66 22.47 -11.20 8.33
CA THR A 66 21.03 -11.27 8.64
C THR A 66 20.79 -11.34 10.13
N ALA A 67 19.61 -10.90 10.57
CA ALA A 67 19.17 -10.99 11.95
C ALA A 67 17.64 -11.06 12.01
N ASP A 68 17.09 -11.55 13.12
CA ASP A 68 15.65 -11.53 13.38
C ASP A 68 15.18 -10.16 13.89
N SER A 69 16.08 -9.41 14.54
CA SER A 69 15.88 -8.06 15.07
C SER A 69 16.90 -7.06 14.53
N VAL A 70 16.51 -5.78 14.44
CA VAL A 70 17.37 -4.67 14.01
C VAL A 70 18.56 -4.48 14.96
N ASP A 71 18.42 -4.88 16.21
CA ASP A 71 19.48 -4.81 17.23
C ASP A 71 20.44 -6.01 17.20
N GLY A 72 20.18 -6.99 16.31
CA GLY A 72 20.96 -8.23 16.20
C GLY A 72 20.45 -9.35 17.12
N PRO A 73 21.25 -10.41 17.33
CA PRO A 73 22.60 -10.61 16.81
C PRO A 73 22.63 -10.77 15.28
N TRP A 74 23.66 -10.21 14.65
CA TRP A 74 23.86 -10.30 13.21
C TRP A 74 24.69 -11.53 12.85
N THR A 75 24.22 -12.32 11.89
CA THR A 75 24.88 -13.53 11.41
C THR A 75 25.41 -13.30 10.00
N ILE A 76 26.71 -13.53 9.80
CA ILE A 76 27.35 -13.44 8.49
C ILE A 76 26.79 -14.51 7.56
N CYS A 77 26.26 -14.07 6.42
CA CYS A 77 25.79 -14.96 5.36
C CYS A 77 26.86 -15.24 4.32
N ARG A 78 27.48 -14.17 3.78
CA ARG A 78 28.47 -14.28 2.71
C ARG A 78 29.27 -12.99 2.55
N VAL A 79 30.53 -13.14 2.15
CA VAL A 79 31.39 -12.04 1.72
C VAL A 79 31.47 -12.03 0.19
N PHE A 80 31.45 -10.84 -0.39
CA PHE A 80 31.51 -10.60 -1.82
C PHE A 80 32.62 -9.63 -2.16
N THR A 81 33.13 -9.76 -3.39
CA THR A 81 34.10 -8.84 -3.98
C THR A 81 33.54 -8.36 -5.32
N ALA A 82 33.26 -7.07 -5.42
CA ALA A 82 32.93 -6.39 -6.64
C ALA A 82 34.19 -5.94 -7.37
N GLU A 83 34.08 -5.87 -8.69
CA GLU A 83 35.12 -5.37 -9.57
C GLU A 83 34.93 -3.88 -9.80
N GLN A 84 36.02 -3.16 -10.08
CA GLN A 84 35.94 -1.76 -10.48
C GLN A 84 35.46 -1.68 -11.93
N LYS A 85 34.14 -1.53 -12.12
CA LYS A 85 33.47 -1.52 -13.43
C LYS A 85 32.37 -0.47 -13.47
N GLY A 86 32.05 0.01 -14.66
CA GLY A 86 31.11 1.11 -14.90
C GLY A 86 31.76 2.27 -15.65
N MET A 87 31.06 3.41 -15.70
CA MET A 87 31.61 4.62 -16.32
C MET A 87 32.68 5.25 -15.43
N ASP A 88 33.63 5.98 -16.02
CA ASP A 88 34.71 6.66 -15.28
C ASP A 88 34.22 7.90 -14.50
N SER A 89 32.96 8.32 -14.67
CA SER A 89 32.39 9.52 -14.04
C SER A 89 31.03 9.25 -13.40
N TYR A 90 30.87 9.68 -12.15
CA TYR A 90 29.63 9.58 -11.37
C TYR A 90 28.43 10.30 -11.98
N ASN A 91 28.68 11.30 -12.83
CA ASN A 91 27.64 12.13 -13.44
C ASN A 91 27.30 11.70 -14.88
N ALA A 92 28.00 10.70 -15.44
CA ALA A 92 27.87 10.31 -16.84
C ALA A 92 26.67 9.38 -17.12
N GLY A 93 26.04 8.83 -16.08
CA GLY A 93 24.86 7.97 -16.20
C GLY A 93 24.92 6.76 -15.28
N ARG A 94 24.04 5.79 -15.57
CA ARG A 94 23.89 4.55 -14.80
C ARG A 94 25.21 3.77 -14.74
N GLY A 95 25.67 3.49 -13.51
CA GLY A 95 26.77 2.55 -13.27
C GLY A 95 26.47 1.15 -13.80
N ASP A 96 27.52 0.32 -13.89
CA ASP A 96 27.37 -1.06 -14.36
C ASP A 96 26.83 -1.96 -13.25
N ASN A 97 25.90 -2.84 -13.63
CA ASN A 97 25.35 -3.84 -12.73
C ASN A 97 26.31 -5.02 -12.57
N GLN A 98 26.56 -5.40 -11.32
CA GLN A 98 27.27 -6.62 -10.96
C GLN A 98 26.33 -7.51 -10.15
N ASP A 99 26.04 -8.69 -10.70
CA ASP A 99 25.08 -9.64 -10.13
C ASP A 99 25.81 -10.74 -9.36
N PHE A 100 25.56 -10.83 -8.06
CA PHE A 100 26.05 -11.90 -7.20
C PHE A 100 24.90 -12.85 -6.88
N LYS A 101 24.88 -14.00 -7.56
CA LYS A 101 23.81 -15.01 -7.47
C LYS A 101 24.20 -16.22 -6.60
N GLY A 102 23.23 -17.09 -6.35
CA GLY A 102 23.43 -18.35 -5.62
C GLY A 102 23.31 -18.23 -4.12
N LEU A 103 22.72 -17.14 -3.62
CA LEU A 103 22.31 -17.03 -2.22
C LEU A 103 21.11 -17.97 -1.95
N LYS A 104 20.98 -18.41 -0.70
CA LYS A 104 19.85 -19.21 -0.21
C LYS A 104 19.48 -18.72 1.19
N ILE A 105 19.14 -17.45 1.29
CA ILE A 105 18.87 -16.77 2.56
C ILE A 105 17.36 -16.58 2.70
N LYS A 106 16.79 -16.90 3.87
CA LYS A 106 15.44 -16.45 4.25
C LYS A 106 15.61 -15.36 5.31
N SER A 107 15.23 -14.12 5.01
CA SER A 107 15.31 -13.03 5.99
C SER A 107 14.41 -11.85 5.64
N ARG A 108 13.92 -11.15 6.67
CA ARG A 108 13.36 -9.80 6.60
C ARG A 108 14.43 -8.72 6.63
N LEU A 109 15.47 -8.92 7.44
CA LEU A 109 16.53 -7.94 7.66
C LEU A 109 17.82 -8.39 6.97
N ILE A 110 18.38 -7.52 6.15
CA ILE A 110 19.73 -7.69 5.60
C ILE A 110 20.57 -6.50 6.00
N LYS A 111 21.78 -6.76 6.47
CA LYS A 111 22.79 -5.73 6.67
C LYS A 111 23.93 -5.94 5.68
N LEU A 112 24.24 -4.91 4.91
CA LEU A 112 25.45 -4.83 4.08
C LEU A 112 26.51 -4.09 4.87
N VAL A 113 27.60 -4.77 5.21
CA VAL A 113 28.78 -4.20 5.84
C VAL A 113 29.81 -3.92 4.75
N VAL A 114 30.25 -2.66 4.66
CA VAL A 114 31.28 -2.22 3.72
C VAL A 114 32.64 -2.54 4.35
N ASN A 115 33.40 -3.44 3.73
CA ASN A 115 34.71 -3.84 4.21
C ASN A 115 35.84 -3.02 3.57
N SER A 116 35.75 -2.78 2.25
CA SER A 116 36.78 -2.04 1.51
C SER A 116 36.27 -1.43 0.19
N ASN A 117 37.05 -0.51 -0.37
CA ASN A 117 36.89 0.06 -1.71
C ASN A 117 38.16 -0.19 -2.56
N HIS A 118 38.21 0.36 -3.77
CA HIS A 118 39.33 0.21 -4.71
C HIS A 118 40.50 1.20 -4.47
N GLY A 119 40.69 1.67 -3.23
CA GLY A 119 41.79 2.56 -2.84
C GLY A 119 41.42 4.04 -2.79
N GLY A 120 40.12 4.36 -2.80
CA GLY A 120 39.59 5.70 -2.63
C GLY A 120 39.48 6.16 -1.17
N TYR A 121 39.28 7.45 -0.95
CA TYR A 121 39.10 8.04 0.39
C TYR A 121 37.66 7.87 0.93
N SER A 122 36.69 7.66 0.05
CA SER A 122 35.29 7.37 0.37
C SER A 122 34.84 6.12 -0.37
N THR A 123 33.71 5.53 0.04
CA THR A 123 33.05 4.44 -0.67
C THR A 123 31.75 4.94 -1.30
N CYS A 124 31.60 4.76 -2.61
CA CYS A 124 30.46 5.24 -3.39
C CYS A 124 29.90 4.16 -4.32
N TRP A 125 28.57 4.11 -4.45
CA TRP A 125 27.89 3.32 -5.48
C TRP A 125 26.45 3.83 -5.70
N ASN A 126 25.90 3.55 -6.88
CA ASN A 126 24.65 4.14 -7.37
C ASN A 126 23.41 3.36 -6.95
N GLY A 127 23.52 2.05 -6.75
CA GLY A 127 22.32 1.27 -6.47
C GLY A 127 22.58 -0.12 -5.93
N ILE A 128 21.55 -0.63 -5.28
CA ILE A 128 21.49 -2.01 -4.80
C ILE A 128 20.15 -2.65 -5.20
N GLY A 129 20.20 -3.91 -5.59
CA GLY A 129 19.01 -4.70 -5.86
C GLY A 129 19.11 -6.07 -5.18
N PHE A 130 17.98 -6.62 -4.78
CA PHE A 130 17.91 -7.99 -4.26
C PHE A 130 17.12 -8.86 -5.24
N PHE A 131 17.69 -10.02 -5.57
CA PHE A 131 16.97 -11.07 -6.28
C PHE A 131 16.34 -11.98 -5.24
N GLY A 132 15.05 -12.24 -5.36
CA GLY A 132 14.34 -13.09 -4.42
C GLY A 132 12.85 -13.13 -4.67
N LEU A 133 12.15 -13.83 -3.78
CA LEU A 133 10.69 -13.92 -3.77
C LEU A 133 10.16 -13.83 -2.34
N ASP A 134 8.94 -13.30 -2.21
CA ASP A 134 8.25 -13.23 -0.92
C ASP A 134 8.05 -14.64 -0.36
N SER A 135 8.52 -14.90 0.87
CA SER A 135 8.44 -16.25 1.44
C SER A 135 6.98 -16.71 1.59
N LYS A 136 6.06 -15.78 1.87
CA LYS A 136 4.62 -16.07 1.95
C LYS A 136 4.04 -16.55 0.62
N LEU A 137 4.56 -16.06 -0.52
CA LEU A 137 4.10 -16.49 -1.84
C LEU A 137 4.33 -18.00 -2.02
N ARG A 138 5.49 -18.49 -1.60
CA ARG A 138 5.80 -19.93 -1.65
C ARG A 138 4.89 -20.73 -0.74
N ASP A 139 4.64 -20.24 0.48
CA ASP A 139 3.79 -20.93 1.46
C ASP A 139 2.33 -21.00 0.98
N LEU A 140 1.80 -19.92 0.41
CA LEU A 140 0.48 -19.88 -0.22
C LEU A 140 0.38 -20.87 -1.39
N LEU A 141 1.34 -20.85 -2.32
CA LEU A 141 1.35 -21.80 -3.43
C LEU A 141 1.42 -23.26 -2.95
N LYS A 142 2.08 -23.53 -1.82
CA LYS A 142 2.09 -24.85 -1.18
C LYS A 142 0.73 -25.21 -0.59
N GLN A 143 0.11 -24.31 0.16
CA GLN A 143 -1.22 -24.49 0.73
C GLN A 143 -2.26 -24.79 -0.36
N PHE A 144 -2.17 -24.11 -1.49
CA PHE A 144 -3.07 -24.30 -2.63
C PHE A 144 -2.71 -25.48 -3.54
N GLN A 145 -1.65 -26.24 -3.20
CA GLN A 145 -1.14 -27.35 -4.02
C GLN A 145 -0.69 -26.93 -5.43
N LEU A 146 -0.30 -25.67 -5.60
CA LEU A 146 0.14 -25.04 -6.85
C LEU A 146 1.66 -24.97 -6.99
N MET A 147 2.43 -25.60 -6.10
CA MET A 147 3.91 -25.59 -6.18
C MET A 147 4.47 -26.13 -7.50
N HIS A 148 3.75 -27.03 -8.17
CA HIS A 148 4.13 -27.54 -9.49
C HIS A 148 4.10 -26.45 -10.59
N ARG A 149 3.41 -25.33 -10.35
CA ARG A 149 3.35 -24.14 -11.21
C ARG A 149 4.25 -23.01 -10.78
N PHE A 150 5.07 -23.20 -9.74
CA PHE A 150 5.86 -22.12 -9.15
C PHE A 150 6.65 -21.30 -10.19
N ASN A 151 7.31 -21.96 -11.15
CA ASN A 151 8.06 -21.28 -12.21
C ASN A 151 7.16 -20.49 -13.18
N ASP A 152 5.93 -20.95 -13.44
CA ASP A 152 4.98 -20.22 -14.28
C ASP A 152 4.61 -18.89 -13.62
N PHE A 153 4.42 -18.86 -12.29
CA PHE A 153 4.18 -17.63 -11.52
C PHE A 153 5.37 -16.65 -11.59
N ILE A 154 6.59 -17.15 -11.36
CA ILE A 154 7.80 -16.32 -11.42
C ILE A 154 8.01 -15.75 -12.83
N ASN A 155 7.82 -16.56 -13.88
CA ASN A 155 7.97 -16.14 -15.27
C ASN A 155 6.93 -15.08 -15.69
N MET A 156 5.76 -15.07 -15.05
CA MET A 156 4.75 -14.02 -15.22
C MET A 156 5.05 -12.75 -14.41
N GLY A 157 6.15 -12.71 -13.64
CA GLY A 157 6.56 -11.57 -12.84
C GLY A 157 5.93 -11.53 -11.44
N PHE A 158 5.22 -12.57 -11.01
CA PHE A 158 4.65 -12.64 -9.66
C PHE A 158 5.73 -13.05 -8.67
N VAL A 159 6.32 -12.08 -7.99
CA VAL A 159 7.44 -12.29 -7.04
C VAL A 159 7.05 -11.92 -5.61
N GLN A 160 5.92 -11.24 -5.43
CA GLN A 160 5.33 -10.86 -4.15
C GLN A 160 3.90 -11.36 -4.05
N VAL A 161 3.43 -11.60 -2.82
CA VAL A 161 2.02 -11.98 -2.59
C VAL A 161 1.06 -10.93 -3.13
N LYS A 162 1.43 -9.64 -3.05
CA LYS A 162 0.62 -8.56 -3.61
C LYS A 162 0.37 -8.67 -5.10
N ASP A 163 1.32 -9.26 -5.83
CA ASP A 163 1.19 -9.41 -7.27
C ASP A 163 0.10 -10.45 -7.58
N LEU A 164 -0.12 -11.43 -6.69
CA LEU A 164 -1.25 -12.37 -6.76
C LEU A 164 -2.60 -11.71 -6.53
N TRP A 165 -2.67 -10.68 -5.69
CA TRP A 165 -3.92 -9.97 -5.42
C TRP A 165 -4.40 -9.15 -6.61
N MET A 166 -3.51 -8.77 -7.52
CA MET A 166 -3.84 -8.02 -8.73
C MET A 166 -4.07 -8.91 -9.96
N VAL A 167 -4.02 -10.24 -9.80
CA VAL A 167 -4.25 -11.20 -10.89
C VAL A 167 -5.71 -11.13 -11.34
N ASN A 168 -5.93 -10.88 -12.63
CA ASN A 168 -7.26 -10.94 -13.24
C ASN A 168 -7.58 -12.37 -13.74
N ASP A 169 -8.83 -12.62 -14.12
CA ASP A 169 -9.26 -13.94 -14.61
C ASP A 169 -8.49 -14.42 -15.87
N ALA A 170 -8.02 -13.50 -16.72
CA ALA A 170 -7.22 -13.85 -17.89
C ALA A 170 -5.83 -14.37 -17.49
N ASP A 171 -5.21 -13.75 -16.50
CA ASP A 171 -3.93 -14.20 -15.95
C ASP A 171 -4.06 -15.55 -15.23
N VAL A 172 -5.16 -15.78 -14.49
CA VAL A 172 -5.45 -17.11 -13.90
C VAL A 172 -5.60 -18.16 -14.99
N LYS A 173 -6.37 -17.87 -16.05
CA LYS A 173 -6.51 -18.78 -17.20
C LYS A 173 -5.18 -19.08 -17.86
N ARG A 174 -4.29 -18.08 -17.98
CA ARG A 174 -2.94 -18.25 -18.53
C ARG A 174 -2.08 -19.13 -17.62
N LEU A 175 -2.05 -18.87 -16.32
CA LEU A 175 -1.33 -19.68 -15.32
C LEU A 175 -1.75 -21.15 -15.36
N CYS A 176 -3.06 -21.37 -15.45
CA CYS A 176 -3.64 -22.71 -15.44
C CYS A 176 -3.64 -23.37 -16.83
N ARG A 177 -3.08 -22.69 -17.86
CA ARG A 177 -3.10 -23.13 -19.27
C ARG A 177 -4.50 -23.55 -19.75
N GLY A 178 -5.53 -22.86 -19.27
CA GLY A 178 -6.93 -23.15 -19.59
C GLY A 178 -7.52 -24.41 -18.92
N ASN A 179 -6.81 -25.10 -18.02
CA ASN A 179 -7.38 -26.21 -17.25
C ASN A 179 -8.44 -25.67 -16.29
N ALA A 180 -9.71 -25.99 -16.55
CA ALA A 180 -10.84 -25.47 -15.79
C ALA A 180 -10.80 -25.82 -14.28
N GLN A 181 -10.28 -27.00 -13.93
CA GLN A 181 -10.17 -27.42 -12.52
C GLN A 181 -9.09 -26.62 -11.80
N ASP A 182 -7.94 -26.40 -12.43
CA ASP A 182 -6.87 -25.60 -11.87
C ASP A 182 -7.29 -24.13 -11.78
N VAL A 183 -7.98 -23.60 -12.80
CA VAL A 183 -8.54 -22.23 -12.78
C VAL A 183 -9.46 -22.05 -11.59
N ALA A 184 -10.44 -22.95 -11.40
CA ALA A 184 -11.37 -22.85 -10.28
C ALA A 184 -10.64 -22.87 -8.93
N LYS A 185 -9.69 -23.79 -8.73
CA LYS A 185 -8.90 -23.89 -7.50
C LYS A 185 -8.05 -22.64 -7.25
N VAL A 186 -7.36 -22.13 -8.27
CA VAL A 186 -6.52 -20.93 -8.15
C VAL A 186 -7.38 -19.71 -7.89
N THR A 187 -8.50 -19.54 -8.59
CA THR A 187 -9.43 -18.44 -8.35
C THR A 187 -9.99 -18.48 -6.94
N GLU A 188 -10.43 -19.63 -6.44
CA GLU A 188 -10.95 -19.78 -5.08
C GLU A 188 -9.88 -19.51 -4.02
N ALA A 189 -8.69 -20.07 -4.20
CA ALA A 189 -7.54 -19.85 -3.33
C ALA A 189 -7.12 -18.37 -3.28
N LEU A 190 -7.06 -17.70 -4.44
CA LEU A 190 -6.74 -16.28 -4.52
C LEU A 190 -7.83 -15.42 -3.87
N LYS A 191 -9.11 -15.78 -4.01
CA LYS A 191 -10.21 -15.11 -3.30
C LYS A 191 -10.07 -15.26 -1.79
N ALA A 192 -9.81 -16.48 -1.30
CA ALA A 192 -9.62 -16.73 0.13
C ALA A 192 -8.42 -15.95 0.69
N ALA A 193 -7.27 -15.96 -0.01
CA ALA A 193 -6.09 -15.19 0.39
C ALA A 193 -6.32 -13.67 0.35
N ARG A 194 -7.10 -13.16 -0.62
CA ARG A 194 -7.49 -11.75 -0.68
C ARG A 194 -8.34 -11.37 0.52
N ILE A 195 -9.30 -12.21 0.92
CA ILE A 195 -10.14 -11.96 2.10
C ILE A 195 -9.29 -11.91 3.37
N GLU A 196 -8.25 -12.73 3.48
CA GLU A 196 -7.37 -12.77 4.66
C GLU A 196 -6.39 -11.59 4.74
N GLU A 197 -5.77 -11.18 3.64
CA GLU A 197 -4.77 -10.09 3.61
C GLU A 197 -5.37 -8.70 3.33
N ASN A 198 -6.47 -8.59 2.59
CA ASN A 198 -7.20 -7.32 2.37
C ASN A 198 -8.31 -7.13 3.41
N ARG A 199 -8.12 -7.69 4.61
CA ARG A 199 -8.97 -7.35 5.74
C ARG A 199 -8.94 -5.85 5.89
N LEU A 200 -10.12 -5.26 5.95
CA LEU A 200 -10.26 -3.87 6.29
C LEU A 200 -9.58 -3.67 7.65
N THR A 201 -8.79 -2.61 7.76
CA THR A 201 -8.10 -2.18 8.98
C THR A 201 -8.50 -0.76 9.35
N SER A 202 -8.89 0.04 8.36
CA SER A 202 -9.32 1.43 8.55
C SER A 202 -10.39 1.82 7.55
N LEU A 203 -11.23 2.75 7.99
CA LEU A 203 -12.18 3.47 7.15
C LEU A 203 -11.93 4.96 7.26
N ASP A 204 -12.23 5.68 6.19
CA ASP A 204 -12.23 7.14 6.17
C ASP A 204 -13.35 7.65 5.25
N PHE A 205 -13.76 8.90 5.41
CA PHE A 205 -14.64 9.56 4.45
C PHE A 205 -13.80 10.15 3.31
N GLY A 206 -13.90 9.56 2.11
CA GLY A 206 -13.24 10.10 0.92
C GLY A 206 -13.88 11.42 0.48
N VAL A 207 -15.22 11.47 0.52
CA VAL A 207 -16.03 12.68 0.41
C VAL A 207 -16.98 12.64 1.60
N ALA A 208 -16.85 13.58 2.52
CA ALA A 208 -17.70 13.64 3.70
C ALA A 208 -19.13 14.13 3.35
N PRO A 209 -20.16 13.68 4.10
CA PRO A 209 -21.49 14.28 4.05
C PRO A 209 -21.44 15.80 4.29
N ILE A 210 -22.32 16.54 3.62
CA ILE A 210 -22.38 18.00 3.80
C ILE A 210 -22.87 18.37 5.21
N ARG A 211 -22.47 19.56 5.68
CA ARG A 211 -22.76 20.03 7.04
C ARG A 211 -24.18 20.56 7.22
N PHE A 212 -24.80 21.14 6.20
CA PHE A 212 -26.15 21.70 6.28
C PHE A 212 -27.02 21.16 5.15
N HIS A 213 -28.17 20.57 5.48
CA HIS A 213 -29.07 20.02 4.48
C HIS A 213 -30.54 20.23 4.83
N PRO A 214 -31.45 20.43 3.85
CA PRO A 214 -32.87 20.51 4.14
C PRO A 214 -33.46 19.19 4.64
N GLU A 215 -34.38 19.26 5.60
CA GLU A 215 -35.18 18.13 6.08
C GLU A 215 -35.91 17.39 4.93
N GLY A 216 -35.88 16.06 4.96
CA GLY A 216 -36.57 15.20 3.99
C GLY A 216 -36.03 15.30 2.55
N LYS A 217 -34.95 16.04 2.32
CA LYS A 217 -34.25 16.05 1.03
C LYS A 217 -33.11 15.04 1.03
N ARG A 218 -32.75 14.62 -0.19
CA ARG A 218 -31.67 13.66 -0.41
C ARG A 218 -30.33 14.37 -0.25
N LEU A 219 -29.52 13.87 0.69
CA LEU A 219 -28.13 14.24 0.84
C LEU A 219 -27.41 14.07 -0.50
N PRO A 220 -26.47 14.97 -0.85
CA PRO A 220 -25.53 14.74 -1.93
C PRO A 220 -24.77 13.44 -1.73
N GLU A 221 -24.27 12.88 -2.83
CA GLU A 221 -23.42 11.69 -2.75
C GLU A 221 -22.19 11.97 -1.88
N PHE A 222 -21.89 11.01 -1.01
CA PHE A 222 -20.69 10.99 -0.19
C PHE A 222 -20.08 9.59 -0.25
N THR A 223 -18.79 9.48 0.08
CA THR A 223 -18.06 8.23 -0.11
C THR A 223 -17.28 7.85 1.13
N VAL A 224 -17.26 6.54 1.37
CA VAL A 224 -16.42 5.91 2.39
C VAL A 224 -15.31 5.17 1.66
N ILE A 225 -14.08 5.35 2.12
CA ILE A 225 -12.90 4.70 1.58
C ILE A 225 -12.34 3.70 2.59
N GLY A 226 -11.86 2.58 2.09
CA GLY A 226 -11.17 1.55 2.86
C GLY A 226 -9.81 1.20 2.27
N ASP A 227 -9.19 0.19 2.85
CA ASP A 227 -7.92 -0.35 2.40
C ASP A 227 -7.98 -0.88 0.96
N ALA A 228 -6.83 -0.90 0.30
CA ALA A 228 -6.70 -1.30 -1.10
C ALA A 228 -7.18 -2.74 -1.33
N GLY A 229 -8.07 -2.98 -2.30
CA GLY A 229 -8.51 -4.33 -2.66
C GLY A 229 -9.51 -4.97 -1.69
N CYS A 230 -10.01 -4.22 -0.72
CA CYS A 230 -11.05 -4.65 0.21
C CYS A 230 -12.43 -4.60 -0.48
N GLU A 231 -13.26 -5.61 -0.22
CA GLU A 231 -14.62 -5.72 -0.75
C GLU A 231 -15.65 -5.87 0.39
N ASP A 232 -15.30 -5.38 1.58
CA ASP A 232 -16.18 -5.44 2.76
C ASP A 232 -17.48 -4.67 2.53
N GLU A 233 -18.53 -5.15 3.18
CA GLU A 233 -19.82 -4.49 3.21
C GLU A 233 -19.82 -3.44 4.33
N ILE A 234 -20.13 -2.20 3.95
CA ILE A 234 -20.13 -1.02 4.83
C ILE A 234 -21.57 -0.60 5.07
N SER A 235 -21.93 -0.42 6.33
CA SER A 235 -23.24 0.05 6.76
C SER A 235 -23.12 1.42 7.44
N LEU A 236 -24.20 2.21 7.35
CA LEU A 236 -24.30 3.50 8.00
C LEU A 236 -25.13 3.41 9.28
N ALA A 237 -24.66 4.10 10.32
CA ALA A 237 -25.40 4.39 11.55
C ALA A 237 -25.47 5.91 11.76
N PHE A 238 -26.49 6.36 12.48
CA PHE A 238 -26.76 7.78 12.70
C PHE A 238 -26.98 8.02 14.18
N GLN A 239 -26.15 8.87 14.80
CA GLN A 239 -26.36 9.29 16.18
C GLN A 239 -27.37 10.43 16.23
N GLY A 240 -28.30 10.38 17.19
CA GLY A 240 -29.42 11.31 17.31
C GLY A 240 -30.75 10.74 16.79
N ASP A 241 -30.76 9.46 16.42
CA ASP A 241 -31.95 8.67 16.03
C ASP A 241 -32.86 9.36 14.99
N PRO A 242 -32.33 9.81 13.83
CA PRO A 242 -33.18 10.29 12.75
C PRO A 242 -33.99 9.13 12.14
N ASP A 243 -35.14 9.49 11.58
CA ASP A 243 -35.77 8.72 10.52
C ASP A 243 -34.90 8.80 9.26
N VAL A 244 -34.49 7.65 8.76
CA VAL A 244 -33.60 7.55 7.59
C VAL A 244 -34.28 6.79 6.48
N GLU A 245 -34.29 7.38 5.28
CA GLU A 245 -34.66 6.69 4.05
C GLU A 245 -33.44 6.59 3.14
N GLY A 246 -33.30 5.48 2.41
CA GLY A 246 -32.23 5.27 1.42
C GLY A 246 -31.52 3.93 1.56
N VAL A 247 -30.44 3.76 0.80
CA VAL A 247 -29.59 2.56 0.85
C VAL A 247 -28.47 2.78 1.85
N LEU A 248 -28.56 2.12 3.01
CA LEU A 248 -27.63 2.30 4.12
C LEU A 248 -26.44 1.34 4.09
N THR A 249 -26.46 0.37 3.17
CA THR A 249 -25.44 -0.66 3.08
C THR A 249 -24.90 -0.74 1.66
N LYS A 250 -23.57 -0.67 1.53
CA LYS A 250 -22.85 -0.70 0.25
C LYS A 250 -21.57 -1.51 0.38
N ARG A 251 -21.22 -2.22 -0.68
CA ARG A 251 -19.94 -2.92 -0.77
C ARG A 251 -18.83 -1.98 -1.22
N LEU A 252 -17.65 -2.07 -0.61
CA LEU A 252 -16.44 -1.45 -1.11
C LEU A 252 -16.09 -2.02 -2.50
N VAL A 253 -15.78 -1.14 -3.44
CA VAL A 253 -15.31 -1.50 -4.78
C VAL A 253 -13.85 -1.09 -4.91
N PRO A 254 -12.93 -2.03 -5.19
CA PRO A 254 -11.53 -1.70 -5.41
C PRO A 254 -11.35 -0.74 -6.60
N ASP A 255 -10.71 0.40 -6.36
CA ASP A 255 -10.30 1.35 -7.39
C ASP A 255 -8.79 1.28 -7.59
N LEU A 256 -8.40 0.73 -8.74
CA LEU A 256 -6.99 0.56 -9.14
C LEU A 256 -6.25 1.90 -9.29
N LYS A 257 -6.94 3.02 -9.54
CA LYS A 257 -6.30 4.32 -9.73
C LYS A 257 -5.91 4.98 -8.42
N SER A 258 -6.83 5.00 -7.45
CA SER A 258 -6.56 5.56 -6.12
C SER A 258 -5.75 4.62 -5.23
N GLY A 259 -5.72 3.32 -5.55
CA GLY A 259 -5.15 2.31 -4.67
C GLY A 259 -5.95 2.18 -3.38
N ARG A 260 -7.25 2.47 -3.43
CA ARG A 260 -8.21 2.38 -2.31
C ARG A 260 -9.45 1.64 -2.76
N SER A 261 -10.27 1.21 -1.81
CA SER A 261 -11.60 0.66 -2.13
C SER A 261 -12.66 1.67 -1.70
N ILE A 262 -13.70 1.86 -2.51
CA ILE A 262 -14.64 2.98 -2.36
C ILE A 262 -16.08 2.45 -2.30
N ALA A 263 -16.85 2.93 -1.33
CA ALA A 263 -18.29 2.74 -1.26
C ALA A 263 -18.98 4.11 -1.40
N SER A 264 -19.78 4.25 -2.46
CA SER A 264 -20.58 5.46 -2.72
C SER A 264 -21.98 5.34 -2.14
N PHE A 265 -22.35 6.28 -1.29
CA PHE A 265 -23.68 6.39 -0.70
C PHE A 265 -24.45 7.54 -1.34
N ASN A 266 -25.64 7.24 -1.83
CA ASN A 266 -26.52 8.21 -2.48
C ASN A 266 -27.98 7.94 -2.13
N GLY A 267 -28.82 8.96 -2.31
CA GLY A 267 -30.26 8.84 -2.08
C GLY A 267 -30.66 8.69 -0.62
N ILE A 268 -29.81 9.11 0.31
CA ILE A 268 -30.10 9.11 1.75
C ILE A 268 -30.83 10.40 2.11
N SER A 269 -31.94 10.32 2.82
CA SER A 269 -32.63 11.47 3.42
C SER A 269 -32.79 11.28 4.92
N LEU A 270 -32.71 12.40 5.65
CA LEU A 270 -32.79 12.45 7.10
C LEU A 270 -33.92 13.38 7.53
N SER A 271 -34.63 12.95 8.57
CA SER A 271 -35.64 13.72 9.31
C SER A 271 -35.65 13.25 10.78
N PRO A 272 -36.15 14.02 11.74
CA PRO A 272 -36.59 15.41 11.61
C PRO A 272 -35.41 16.41 11.50
N VAL A 273 -35.69 17.71 11.71
CA VAL A 273 -34.67 18.74 11.96
C VAL A 273 -33.82 18.37 13.18
N GLY A 274 -32.50 18.43 13.05
CA GLY A 274 -31.58 18.02 14.11
C GLY A 274 -30.12 18.07 13.69
N ASN A 275 -29.22 17.69 14.60
CA ASN A 275 -27.80 17.49 14.30
C ASN A 275 -27.48 16.01 14.43
N TYR A 276 -27.01 15.40 13.34
CA TYR A 276 -26.75 13.97 13.28
C TYR A 276 -25.29 13.70 12.97
N VAL A 277 -24.68 12.80 13.73
CA VAL A 277 -23.36 12.27 13.40
C VAL A 277 -23.56 11.02 12.55
N ILE A 278 -22.94 11.01 11.37
CA ILE A 278 -23.01 9.88 10.45
C ILE A 278 -21.78 9.02 10.72
N GLU A 279 -22.02 7.75 11.00
CA GLU A 279 -21.00 6.74 11.24
C GLU A 279 -21.08 5.69 10.13
N ALA A 280 -19.94 5.30 9.58
CA ALA A 280 -19.81 4.20 8.64
C ALA A 280 -18.95 3.11 9.27
N TYR A 281 -19.42 1.87 9.25
CA TYR A 281 -18.73 0.73 9.87
C TYR A 281 -18.75 -0.50 8.95
N SER A 282 -17.76 -1.38 9.11
CA SER A 282 -17.78 -2.68 8.43
C SER A 282 -18.78 -3.62 9.08
N VAL A 283 -19.63 -4.25 8.28
CA VAL A 283 -20.58 -5.27 8.74
C VAL A 283 -19.84 -6.51 9.26
N ALA A 284 -18.69 -6.84 8.67
CA ALA A 284 -17.89 -8.00 9.07
C ALA A 284 -17.08 -7.73 10.36
N CYS A 285 -16.62 -6.49 10.55
CA CYS A 285 -15.79 -6.06 11.67
C CYS A 285 -16.28 -4.70 12.20
N PRO A 286 -17.35 -4.66 13.03
CA PRO A 286 -17.97 -3.40 13.48
C PRO A 286 -17.04 -2.49 14.31
N GLU A 287 -15.96 -3.03 14.87
CA GLU A 287 -14.91 -2.25 15.53
C GLU A 287 -14.14 -1.32 14.59
N ILE A 288 -14.25 -1.54 13.27
CA ILE A 288 -13.68 -0.68 12.24
C ILE A 288 -14.78 0.25 11.74
N PHE A 289 -14.72 1.47 12.21
CA PHE A 289 -15.68 2.52 11.87
C PHE A 289 -14.99 3.87 11.67
N VAL A 290 -15.69 4.76 10.99
CA VAL A 290 -15.36 6.18 10.89
C VAL A 290 -16.63 6.98 11.13
N HIS A 291 -16.51 8.09 11.85
CA HIS A 291 -17.59 9.05 12.02
C HIS A 291 -17.22 10.38 11.39
N THR A 292 -18.24 11.17 11.02
CA THR A 292 -17.99 12.53 10.55
C THR A 292 -17.30 13.35 11.65
N SER A 293 -16.36 14.21 11.25
CA SER A 293 -15.67 15.12 12.19
C SER A 293 -16.59 16.19 12.75
N GLU A 294 -17.62 16.56 11.99
CA GLU A 294 -18.65 17.50 12.38
C GLU A 294 -20.05 16.89 12.12
N PRO A 295 -21.06 17.17 12.97
CA PRO A 295 -22.43 16.73 12.71
C PRO A 295 -23.01 17.37 11.44
N THR A 296 -23.85 16.61 10.72
CA THR A 296 -24.72 17.12 9.68
C THR A 296 -25.98 17.73 10.31
N SER A 297 -26.16 19.03 10.15
CA SER A 297 -27.34 19.78 10.57
C SER A 297 -28.43 19.68 9.51
N ILE A 298 -29.51 18.99 9.85
CA ILE A 298 -30.75 18.99 9.09
C ILE A 298 -31.58 20.18 9.54
N VAL A 299 -31.92 21.06 8.61
CA VAL A 299 -32.60 22.32 8.89
C VAL A 299 -33.89 22.45 8.10
N PHE A 300 -34.85 23.16 8.66
CA PHE A 300 -36.05 23.53 7.94
C PHE A 300 -35.74 24.70 7.00
N PHE A 301 -35.78 24.47 5.70
CA PHE A 301 -35.79 25.57 4.74
C PHE A 301 -37.24 26.01 4.52
N MET A 302 -37.60 27.18 5.04
CA MET A 302 -38.82 27.84 4.58
C MET A 302 -38.70 28.05 3.07
N LYS A 303 -39.66 27.50 2.31
CA LYS A 303 -39.83 27.87 0.90
C LYS A 303 -39.88 29.39 0.82
N ASP A 304 -39.07 29.95 -0.08
CA ASP A 304 -38.88 31.37 -0.40
C ASP A 304 -39.76 32.39 0.32
N LYS A 305 -39.11 33.45 0.85
CA LYS A 305 -39.77 34.64 1.43
C LYS A 305 -40.88 35.24 0.55
N GLY A 306 -40.91 34.95 -0.75
CA GLY A 306 -42.00 35.32 -1.65
C GLY A 306 -43.37 34.78 -1.23
N ASN A 307 -43.45 33.54 -0.74
CA ASN A 307 -44.73 32.93 -0.33
C ASN A 307 -45.20 33.34 1.07
N VAL A 308 -44.30 33.83 1.92
CA VAL A 308 -44.68 34.32 3.25
C VAL A 308 -45.52 35.59 3.09
N ASN A 309 -45.15 36.49 2.17
CA ASN A 309 -45.96 37.67 1.87
C ASN A 309 -47.34 37.30 1.31
N ASP A 310 -47.45 36.27 0.47
CA ASP A 310 -48.76 35.83 -0.05
C ASP A 310 -49.67 35.27 1.07
N THR A 311 -49.08 34.57 2.04
CA THR A 311 -49.83 34.05 3.21
C THR A 311 -50.29 35.16 4.16
N PHE A 312 -49.51 36.25 4.31
CA PHE A 312 -49.92 37.43 5.08
C PHE A 312 -50.88 38.34 4.30
N SER A 313 -50.83 38.33 2.96
CA SER A 313 -51.77 39.07 2.10
C SER A 313 -53.20 38.54 2.24
N GLU A 314 -53.37 37.21 2.36
CA GLU A 314 -54.67 36.60 2.65
C GLU A 314 -55.21 37.02 4.02
N LEU A 315 -54.35 37.12 5.06
CA LEU A 315 -54.74 37.59 6.39
C LEU A 315 -55.18 39.07 6.40
N ASP A 316 -54.49 39.94 5.66
CA ASP A 316 -54.89 41.34 5.51
C ASP A 316 -56.22 41.49 4.78
N SER A 317 -56.55 40.58 3.85
CA SER A 317 -57.86 40.58 3.19
C SER A 317 -59.01 40.08 4.08
N ILE A 318 -58.72 39.25 5.09
CA ILE A 318 -59.69 38.78 6.09
C ILE A 318 -59.92 39.83 7.19
N LEU A 319 -58.90 40.61 7.54
CA LEU A 319 -58.97 41.65 8.59
C LEU A 319 -59.54 42.99 8.10
N ASN A 320 -59.71 43.17 6.77
CA ASN A 320 -60.31 44.36 6.16
C ASN A 320 -61.77 44.15 5.69
N LEU A 321 -62.46 43.15 6.25
CA LEU A 321 -63.92 42.97 6.20
C LEU A 321 -64.55 43.30 7.56
#